data_AF-A0A9D2AR20-F1
#
_entry.id   AF-A0A9D2AR20-F1
#
_cell.length_a   1.000
_cell.length_b   1.000
_cell.length_c   1.000
_cell.angle_alpha   90.00
_cell.angle_beta   90.00
_cell.angle_gamma   90.00
#
_symmetry.space_group_name_H-M   'P 1'
#
loop_
_entity.id
_entity.type
_entity.pdbx_description
1 polymer ?
#
loop_
_entity_poly.entity_id
_entity_poly.type
_entity_poly.pdbx_seq_one_letter_code
_entity_poly.pdbx_strand_id
1 'polypeptide(L)'
;KAKETFAKHGDLIGHNLFDCHSAASQEKIKEMLATGHSNAYTIEKQGVKKMIYQTPWRVDGKICGMVEISMVIPDEMPHYIRR
;
A
#
# COMPACT_ATOMS: atom_id res chain seq x y z
N LYS A 1 -1.08 10.49 -11.30
CA LYS A 1 0.02 9.65 -10.72
C LYS A 1 -0.38 8.19 -10.46
N ALA A 2 -1.26 7.87 -9.50
CA ALA A 2 -1.63 6.46 -9.25
C ALA A 2 -2.38 5.82 -10.44
N LYS A 3 -3.43 6.48 -10.96
CA LYS A 3 -4.14 6.03 -12.17
C LYS A 3 -3.21 5.77 -13.36
N GLU A 4 -2.25 6.65 -13.60
CA GLU A 4 -1.27 6.50 -14.69
C GLU A 4 -0.35 5.30 -14.46
N THR A 5 0.09 5.09 -13.20
CA THR A 5 0.93 3.93 -12.82
C THR A 5 0.22 2.61 -13.08
N PHE A 6 -1.11 2.57 -12.88
CA PHE A 6 -1.92 1.38 -13.06
C PHE A 6 -2.70 1.37 -14.38
N ALA A 7 -2.46 2.29 -15.31
CA ALA A 7 -3.22 2.39 -16.56
C ALA A 7 -3.20 1.10 -17.41
N LYS A 8 -2.13 0.30 -17.28
CA LYS A 8 -2.00 -1.02 -17.93
C LYS A 8 -3.02 -2.06 -17.42
N HIS A 9 -3.63 -1.81 -16.27
CA HIS A 9 -4.63 -2.67 -15.63
C HIS A 9 -6.07 -2.16 -15.85
N GLY A 10 -6.27 -1.13 -16.66
CA GLY A 10 -7.59 -0.55 -16.96
C GLY A 10 -8.03 0.51 -15.94
N ASP A 11 -9.32 0.85 -15.99
CA ASP A 11 -9.92 1.70 -14.95
C ASP A 11 -10.24 0.84 -13.73
N LEU A 12 -9.55 1.11 -12.63
CA LEU A 12 -9.70 0.34 -11.39
C LEU A 12 -10.77 0.93 -10.46
N ILE A 13 -11.34 2.10 -10.80
CA ILE A 13 -12.39 2.71 -9.98
C ILE A 13 -13.69 1.90 -10.11
N GLY A 14 -14.31 1.57 -8.98
CA GLY A 14 -15.56 0.81 -8.93
C GLY A 14 -15.37 -0.71 -8.96
N HIS A 15 -14.14 -1.20 -9.12
CA HIS A 15 -13.82 -2.61 -9.00
C HIS A 15 -13.57 -3.02 -7.55
N ASN A 16 -13.84 -4.30 -7.24
CA ASN A 16 -13.61 -4.84 -5.92
C ASN A 16 -12.10 -4.99 -5.67
N LEU A 17 -11.63 -4.44 -4.55
CA LEU A 17 -10.24 -4.52 -4.14
C LEU A 17 -9.71 -5.96 -4.11
N PHE A 18 -10.51 -6.91 -3.62
CA PHE A 18 -10.05 -8.29 -3.44
C PHE A 18 -9.81 -9.02 -4.77
N ASP A 19 -10.53 -8.67 -5.83
CA ASP A 19 -10.39 -9.31 -7.14
C ASP A 19 -9.02 -9.02 -7.79
N CYS A 20 -8.36 -7.94 -7.39
CA CYS A 20 -7.05 -7.53 -7.90
C CYS A 20 -5.88 -8.14 -7.11
N HIS A 21 -6.13 -8.94 -6.06
CA HIS A 21 -5.11 -9.38 -5.11
C HIS A 21 -5.10 -10.90 -4.97
N SER A 22 -3.89 -11.46 -4.79
CA SER A 22 -3.71 -12.87 -4.45
C SER A 22 -4.31 -13.18 -3.07
N ALA A 23 -4.62 -14.46 -2.80
CA ALA A 23 -5.23 -14.88 -1.53
C ALA A 23 -4.44 -14.37 -0.31
N ALA A 24 -3.11 -14.49 -0.32
CA ALA A 24 -2.25 -14.00 0.75
C ALA A 24 -2.35 -12.47 0.94
N SER A 25 -2.40 -11.70 -0.17
CA SER A 25 -2.60 -10.25 -0.10
C SER A 25 -3.97 -9.89 0.44
N GLN A 26 -5.03 -10.63 0.08
CA GLN A 26 -6.37 -10.42 0.61
C GLN A 26 -6.42 -10.66 2.13
N GLU A 27 -5.74 -11.69 2.64
CA GLU A 27 -5.66 -11.96 4.08
C GLU A 27 -4.99 -10.79 4.82
N LYS A 28 -3.88 -10.27 4.30
CA LYS A 28 -3.20 -9.12 4.91
C LYS A 28 -4.09 -7.85 4.92
N ILE A 29 -4.83 -7.61 3.84
CA ILE A 29 -5.80 -6.51 3.77
C ILE A 29 -6.89 -6.68 4.83
N LYS A 30 -7.46 -7.88 4.97
CA LYS A 30 -8.48 -8.18 5.99
C LYS A 30 -7.94 -7.96 7.40
N GLU A 31 -6.73 -8.42 7.69
CA GLU A 31 -6.06 -8.20 8.98
C GLU A 31 -5.90 -6.70 9.28
N MET A 32 -5.41 -5.91 8.32
CA MET A 32 -5.24 -4.45 8.50
C MET A 32 -6.58 -3.74 8.74
N LEU A 33 -7.64 -4.13 8.03
CA LEU A 33 -8.98 -3.56 8.21
C LEU A 33 -9.60 -3.96 9.56
N ALA A 34 -9.34 -5.18 10.06
CA ALA A 34 -9.86 -5.67 11.33
C ALA A 34 -9.13 -5.08 12.54
N THR A 35 -7.81 -4.97 12.46
CA THR A 35 -6.95 -4.57 13.59
C THR A 35 -6.60 -3.08 13.60
N GLY A 36 -6.63 -2.45 12.43
CA GLY A 36 -6.17 -1.08 12.27
C GLY A 36 -4.65 -0.91 12.21
N HIS A 37 -3.88 -1.99 12.06
CA HIS A 37 -2.42 -1.93 11.91
C HIS A 37 -1.99 -1.44 10.53
N SER A 38 -0.81 -0.82 10.47
CA SER A 38 -0.15 -0.42 9.22
C SER A 38 0.92 -1.44 8.84
N ASN A 39 1.18 -1.57 7.54
CA ASN A 39 2.22 -2.43 6.99
C ASN A 39 3.20 -1.57 6.18
N ALA A 40 4.49 -1.68 6.46
CA ALA A 40 5.54 -0.87 5.84
C ALA A 40 6.69 -1.78 5.40
N TYR A 41 7.03 -1.74 4.11
CA TYR A 41 8.08 -2.60 3.55
C TYR A 41 8.68 -1.98 2.28
N THR A 42 9.82 -2.49 1.84
CA THR A 42 10.38 -2.13 0.54
C THR A 42 10.25 -3.29 -0.45
N ILE A 43 10.07 -2.96 -1.72
CA ILE A 43 10.10 -3.91 -2.83
C ILE A 43 11.06 -3.41 -3.90
N GLU A 44 11.62 -4.34 -4.66
CA GLU A 44 12.31 -4.04 -5.91
C GLU A 44 11.50 -4.60 -7.07
N LYS A 45 11.22 -3.77 -8.07
CA LYS A 45 10.55 -4.19 -9.29
C LYS A 45 11.23 -3.55 -10.48
N GLN A 46 11.78 -4.38 -11.38
CA GLN A 46 12.52 -3.93 -12.57
C GLN A 46 13.70 -3.01 -12.20
N GLY A 47 14.46 -3.34 -11.15
CA GLY A 47 15.59 -2.55 -10.68
C GLY A 47 15.22 -1.23 -10.01
N VAL A 48 13.93 -0.98 -9.73
CA VAL A 48 13.49 0.22 -9.00
C VAL A 48 13.05 -0.17 -7.60
N LYS A 49 13.78 0.31 -6.59
CA LYS A 49 13.42 0.17 -5.18
C LYS A 49 12.29 1.12 -4.80
N LYS A 50 11.28 0.59 -4.12
CA LYS A 50 10.12 1.35 -3.65
C LYS A 50 9.83 1.05 -2.19
N MET A 51 9.51 2.08 -1.43
CA MET A 51 8.84 1.94 -0.14
C MET A 51 7.34 1.82 -0.38
N ILE A 52 6.71 0.84 0.26
CA ILE A 52 5.27 0.61 0.31
C ILE A 52 4.82 0.84 1.75
N TYR A 53 3.86 1.74 1.92
CA TYR A 53 3.23 2.00 3.21
C TYR A 53 1.71 1.86 3.07
N GLN A 54 1.16 0.84 3.71
CA GLN A 54 -0.26 0.52 3.74
C GLN A 54 -0.81 0.85 5.12
N THR A 55 -1.89 1.63 5.18
CA THR A 55 -2.48 2.04 6.45
C THR A 55 -4.00 2.18 6.33
N PRO A 56 -4.79 1.88 7.38
CA PRO A 56 -6.23 2.08 7.36
C PRO A 56 -6.61 3.55 7.18
N TRP A 57 -7.57 3.81 6.29
CA TRP A 57 -8.25 5.11 6.19
C TRP A 57 -9.26 5.21 7.33
N ARG A 58 -9.27 6.33 8.07
CA ARG A 58 -10.27 6.59 9.11
C ARG A 58 -11.12 7.83 8.86
N VAL A 59 -12.40 7.73 9.17
CA VAL A 59 -13.33 8.88 9.30
C VAL A 59 -13.97 8.77 10.68
N ASP A 60 -13.88 9.85 11.47
CA ASP A 60 -14.37 9.90 12.86
C ASP A 60 -13.88 8.72 13.72
N GLY A 61 -12.60 8.36 13.57
CA GLY A 61 -11.95 7.26 14.30
C GLY A 61 -12.28 5.85 13.80
N LYS A 62 -13.30 5.69 12.96
CA LYS A 62 -13.71 4.40 12.38
C LYS A 62 -12.93 4.09 11.11
N ILE A 63 -12.56 2.83 10.92
CA ILE A 63 -11.90 2.37 9.70
C ILE A 63 -12.94 2.35 8.57
N CYS A 64 -12.65 3.06 7.48
CA CYS A 64 -13.52 3.18 6.30
C CYS A 64 -12.88 2.60 5.03
N GLY A 65 -11.67 2.05 5.15
CA GLY A 65 -10.92 1.50 4.04
C GLY A 65 -9.43 1.47 4.35
N MET A 66 -8.61 1.45 3.30
CA MET A 66 -7.15 1.44 3.38
C MET A 66 -6.57 2.34 2.31
N VAL A 67 -5.44 2.98 2.62
CA VAL A 67 -4.60 3.68 1.66
C VAL A 67 -3.28 2.93 1.53
N GLU A 68 -2.80 2.80 0.30
CA GLU A 68 -1.43 2.42 0.00
C GLU A 68 -0.68 3.62 -0.59
N ILE A 69 0.50 3.89 -0.05
CA ILE A 69 1.45 4.84 -0.57
C ILE A 69 2.64 4.05 -1.10
N SER A 70 2.94 4.22 -2.39
CA SER A 70 4.16 3.70 -3.00
C SER A 70 5.05 4.85 -3.45
N MET A 71 6.30 4.84 -3.02
CA MET A 71 7.28 5.87 -3.37
C MET A 71 8.59 5.22 -3.78
N VAL A 72 9.18 5.71 -4.87
CA VAL A 72 10.54 5.33 -5.25
C VAL A 72 11.49 5.91 -4.20
N ILE A 73 12.42 5.09 -3.73
CA ILE A 73 13.45 5.48 -2.77
C ILE A 73 14.83 5.14 -3.34
N PRO A 74 15.90 5.83 -2.91
CA PRO A 74 17.26 5.42 -3.22
C PRO A 74 17.57 4.02 -2.65
N ASP A 75 18.55 3.33 -3.25
CA ASP A 75 18.98 2.00 -2.78
C ASP A 75 19.54 2.06 -1.36
N GLU A 76 20.39 3.06 -1.10
CA GLU A 76 20.87 3.42 0.23
C GLU A 76 20.16 4.67 0.75
N MET A 77 19.58 4.58 1.94
CA MET A 77 18.87 5.69 2.58
C MET A 77 19.42 5.90 4.00
N PRO A 78 19.81 7.13 4.37
CA PRO A 78 20.32 7.39 5.71
C PRO A 78 19.22 7.18 6.76
N HIS A 79 19.59 6.53 7.86
CA HIS A 79 18.73 6.36 9.03
C HIS A 79 19.25 7.20 10.19
N TYR A 80 18.44 8.15 10.65
CA TYR A 80 18.79 9.03 11.77
C TYR A 80 17.94 8.70 12.98
N ILE A 81 18.58 8.34 14.10
CA ILE A 81 17.92 8.23 15.40
C ILE A 81 17.95 9.62 16.06
N ARG A 82 16.79 10.22 16.31
CA ARG A 82 16.64 11.47 17.07
C ARG A 82 15.95 11.15 18.40
N ARG A 83 16.46 11.70 19.50
CA ARG A 83 15.88 11.59 20.84
C ARG A 83 15.09 12.84 21.19
#